data_AF-A0A354C576-F1
#
_entry.id   AF-A0A354C576-F1
#
_cell.length_a   1.000
_cell.length_b   1.000
_cell.length_c   1.000
_cell.angle_alpha   90.00
_cell.angle_beta   90.00
_cell.angle_gamma   90.00
#
_symmetry.space_group_name_H-M   'P 1'
#
loop_
_entity.id
_entity.type
_entity.pdbx_description
1 polymer ?
#
loop_
_entity_poly.entity_id
_entity_poly.type
_entity_poly.pdbx_seq_one_letter_code
_entity_poly.pdbx_strand_id
1 'polypeptide(L)'
;MWETMKWQIMQNRLGYNNDEMKKFRANPRNEDILSRVPELINKTIIAEVVESRGCNSQHKVGDMLYFDSAGNLLTALCPKRICVYALNAIVPQIFTATEFLYAGADPNKMRFKRAACFDVGIECGGWGRVVIEVRVEDRKKA
;
A
#
# COMPACT_ATOMS: atom_id res chain seq x y z
N MET A 1 -2.16 26.43 -4.81
CA MET A 1 -1.98 26.35 -3.33
C MET A 1 -1.01 25.24 -2.96
N TRP A 2 -1.21 24.00 -3.43
CA TRP A 2 -0.28 22.88 -3.18
C TRP A 2 1.16 23.15 -3.66
N GLU A 3 1.35 23.60 -4.91
CA GLU A 3 2.68 23.82 -5.50
C GLU A 3 3.62 24.72 -4.68
N THR A 4 3.07 25.74 -4.02
CA THR A 4 3.86 26.66 -3.18
C THR A 4 4.02 26.16 -1.76
N MET A 5 3.03 25.45 -1.20
CA MET A 5 3.03 25.01 0.20
C MET A 5 3.69 23.65 0.43
N LYS A 6 3.83 22.80 -0.61
CA LYS A 6 4.33 21.43 -0.48
C LYS A 6 5.66 21.33 0.26
N TRP A 7 6.58 22.26 0.02
CA TRP A 7 7.90 22.25 0.67
C TRP A 7 7.82 22.47 2.17
N GLN A 8 7.03 23.46 2.62
CA GLN A 8 6.86 23.73 4.03
C GLN A 8 6.12 22.58 4.72
N ILE A 9 5.09 22.03 4.07
CA ILE A 9 4.34 20.88 4.57
C ILE A 9 5.28 19.68 4.74
N MET A 10 6.10 19.37 3.74
CA MET A 10 7.02 18.24 3.79
C MET A 10 8.14 18.44 4.81
N GLN A 11 8.70 19.64 4.91
CA GLN A 11 9.70 19.97 5.93
C GLN A 11 9.16 19.70 7.34
N ASN A 12 7.96 20.22 7.63
CA ASN A 12 7.32 20.02 8.94
C ASN A 12 6.95 18.55 9.16
N ARG A 13 6.38 17.88 8.15
CA ARG A 13 5.90 16.50 8.26
C ARG A 13 7.03 15.48 8.44
N LEU A 14 8.17 15.68 7.78
CA LEU A 14 9.33 14.80 7.87
C LEU A 14 10.33 15.22 8.96
N GLY A 15 10.13 16.37 9.60
CA GLY A 15 11.02 16.88 10.63
C GLY A 15 12.39 17.32 10.08
N TYR A 16 12.47 17.70 8.81
CA TYR A 16 13.75 18.02 8.18
C TYR A 16 14.29 19.38 8.62
N ASN A 17 15.59 19.41 8.90
CA ASN A 17 16.33 20.67 9.00
C ASN A 17 16.57 21.27 7.61
N ASN A 18 17.16 22.48 7.58
CA ASN A 18 17.37 23.22 6.33
C ASN A 18 18.30 22.50 5.34
N ASP A 19 19.30 21.75 5.81
CA ASP A 19 20.24 21.05 4.93
C ASP A 19 19.65 19.75 4.38
N GLU A 20 18.86 19.03 5.17
CA GLU A 20 18.05 17.91 4.70
C GLU A 20 17.04 18.36 3.65
N MET A 21 16.38 19.50 3.86
CA MET A 21 15.47 20.07 2.86
C MET A 21 16.18 20.46 1.56
N LYS A 22 17.41 20.98 1.61
CA LYS A 22 18.20 21.23 0.39
C LYS A 22 18.45 19.93 -0.36
N LYS A 23 18.88 18.85 0.33
CA LYS A 23 19.11 17.53 -0.28
C LYS A 23 17.81 16.96 -0.87
N PHE A 24 16.71 17.08 -0.14
CA PHE A 24 15.40 16.59 -0.55
C PHE A 24 14.89 17.32 -1.81
N ARG A 25 15.01 18.65 -1.86
CA ARG A 25 14.62 19.47 -3.03
C ARG A 25 15.53 19.28 -4.24
N ALA A 26 16.81 18.94 -4.02
CA ALA A 26 17.76 18.71 -5.10
C ALA A 26 17.51 17.40 -5.88
N ASN A 27 16.72 16.47 -5.33
CA ASN A 27 16.36 15.24 -6.03
C ASN A 27 15.07 15.44 -6.84
N PRO A 28 15.12 15.46 -8.18
CA PRO A 28 13.95 15.73 -9.02
C PRO A 28 12.82 14.69 -8.85
N ARG A 29 13.14 13.47 -8.42
CA ARG A 29 12.12 12.45 -8.12
C ARG A 29 11.20 12.85 -6.98
N ASN A 30 11.70 13.58 -6.00
CA ASN A 30 10.87 14.05 -4.90
C ASN A 30 9.87 15.10 -5.37
N GLU A 31 10.28 15.99 -6.28
CA GLU A 31 9.39 16.99 -6.88
C GLU A 31 8.30 16.33 -7.73
N ASP A 32 8.66 15.34 -8.55
CA ASP A 32 7.70 14.58 -9.36
C ASP A 32 6.66 13.87 -8.48
N ILE A 33 7.10 13.15 -7.45
CA ILE A 33 6.18 12.50 -6.48
C ILE A 33 5.27 13.54 -5.82
N LEU A 34 5.82 14.66 -5.33
CA LEU A 34 5.02 15.68 -4.66
C LEU A 34 4.01 16.35 -5.58
N SER A 35 4.33 16.56 -6.85
CA SER A 35 3.41 17.15 -7.83
C SER A 35 2.13 16.30 -8.01
N ARG A 36 2.20 14.99 -7.73
CA ARG A 36 1.10 14.04 -7.90
C ARG A 36 0.24 13.85 -6.65
N VAL A 37 0.74 14.23 -5.47
CA VAL A 37 0.03 14.06 -4.19
C VAL A 37 -1.46 14.47 -4.22
N PRO A 38 -1.86 15.59 -4.86
CA PRO A 38 -3.28 15.97 -4.92
C PRO A 38 -4.18 14.94 -5.60
N GLU A 39 -3.67 14.21 -6.60
CA GLU A 39 -4.40 13.11 -7.23
C GLU A 39 -4.39 11.86 -6.33
N LEU A 40 -3.23 11.57 -5.74
CA LEU A 40 -2.99 10.36 -4.97
C LEU A 40 -3.73 10.32 -3.63
N ILE A 41 -4.07 11.47 -3.05
CA ILE A 41 -4.76 11.53 -1.74
C ILE A 41 -6.13 10.83 -1.76
N ASN A 42 -6.73 10.72 -2.94
CA ASN A 42 -8.03 10.05 -3.12
C ASN A 42 -7.88 8.59 -3.56
N LYS A 43 -6.67 8.04 -3.68
CA LYS A 43 -6.48 6.62 -4.04
C LYS A 43 -6.36 5.76 -2.79
N THR A 44 -6.96 4.58 -2.81
CA THR A 44 -6.84 3.57 -1.76
C THR A 44 -6.43 2.25 -2.39
N ILE A 45 -5.35 1.66 -1.89
CA ILE A 45 -4.91 0.32 -2.28
C ILE A 45 -5.63 -0.67 -1.36
N ILE A 46 -6.25 -1.69 -1.95
CA ILE A 46 -7.06 -2.69 -1.24
C ILE A 46 -6.46 -4.06 -1.51
N ALA A 47 -6.12 -4.77 -0.44
CA ALA A 47 -5.65 -6.15 -0.49
C ALA A 47 -6.76 -7.06 0.08
N GLU A 48 -7.45 -7.78 -0.79
CA GLU A 48 -8.60 -8.62 -0.48
C GLU A 48 -8.19 -10.09 -0.37
N VAL A 49 -8.61 -10.77 0.69
CA VAL A 49 -8.44 -12.22 0.81
C VAL A 49 -9.39 -12.91 -0.17
N VAL A 50 -8.84 -13.57 -1.19
CA VAL A 50 -9.61 -14.27 -2.23
C VAL A 50 -9.67 -15.78 -2.01
N GLU A 51 -8.72 -16.34 -1.25
CA GLU A 51 -8.74 -17.73 -0.81
C GLU A 51 -8.24 -17.82 0.64
N SER A 52 -8.87 -18.65 1.47
CA SER A 52 -8.40 -18.92 2.82
C SER A 52 -8.81 -20.31 3.29
N ARG A 53 -7.83 -21.09 3.73
CA ARG A 53 -8.04 -22.40 4.36
C ARG A 53 -6.98 -22.60 5.44
N GLY A 54 -7.38 -23.04 6.64
CA GLY A 54 -6.42 -23.34 7.72
C GLY A 54 -5.65 -22.12 8.28
N CYS A 55 -6.20 -20.90 8.14
CA CYS A 55 -5.55 -19.70 8.67
C CYS A 55 -5.72 -19.58 10.20
N ASN A 56 -4.65 -19.72 10.98
CA ASN A 56 -4.69 -19.54 12.44
C ASN A 56 -5.04 -18.09 12.87
N SER A 57 -4.72 -17.11 12.03
CA SER A 57 -5.13 -15.72 12.25
C SER A 57 -6.60 -15.45 11.91
N GLN A 58 -7.32 -16.45 11.41
CA GLN A 58 -8.75 -16.42 11.08
C GLN A 58 -9.12 -15.40 10.00
N HIS A 59 -8.19 -15.09 9.09
CA HIS A 59 -8.50 -14.35 7.87
C HIS A 59 -9.48 -15.16 7.01
N LYS A 60 -10.54 -14.52 6.56
CA LYS A 60 -11.62 -15.12 5.76
C LYS A 60 -11.66 -14.50 4.37
N VAL A 61 -12.21 -15.25 3.41
CA VAL A 61 -12.49 -14.71 2.07
C VAL A 61 -13.38 -13.47 2.20
N GLY A 62 -13.00 -12.39 1.52
CA GLY A 62 -13.63 -11.08 1.57
C GLY A 62 -13.09 -10.14 2.65
N ASP A 63 -12.20 -10.59 3.55
CA ASP A 63 -11.49 -9.68 4.44
C ASP A 63 -10.60 -8.74 3.62
N MET A 64 -10.60 -7.45 3.95
CA MET A 64 -9.87 -6.41 3.22
C MET A 64 -8.87 -5.68 4.11
N LEU A 65 -7.64 -5.54 3.62
CA LEU A 65 -6.63 -4.64 4.17
C LEU A 65 -6.56 -3.38 3.31
N TYR A 66 -6.65 -2.22 3.94
CA TYR A 66 -6.69 -0.93 3.25
C TYR A 66 -5.39 -0.19 3.46
N PHE A 67 -4.85 0.39 2.39
CA PHE A 67 -3.66 1.22 2.43
C PHE A 67 -3.93 2.56 1.73
N ASP A 68 -3.26 3.61 2.20
CA ASP A 68 -3.20 4.85 1.41
C ASP A 68 -2.28 4.68 0.19
N SER A 69 -2.22 5.71 -0.66
CA SER A 69 -1.39 5.73 -1.86
C SER A 69 0.12 5.75 -1.60
N ALA A 70 0.56 5.90 -0.35
CA ALA A 70 1.96 5.74 0.05
C ALA A 70 2.25 4.35 0.64
N GLY A 71 1.25 3.47 0.69
CA GLY A 71 1.39 2.11 1.23
C GLY A 71 1.25 2.03 2.76
N ASN A 72 0.76 3.08 3.42
CA ASN A 72 0.51 3.02 4.87
C ASN A 72 -0.78 2.25 5.15
N LEU A 73 -0.71 1.28 6.06
CA LEU A 73 -1.88 0.51 6.49
C LEU A 73 -2.87 1.38 7.28
N LEU A 74 -4.11 1.40 6.81
CA LEU A 74 -5.23 2.12 7.45
C LEU A 74 -5.90 1.19 8.46
N THR A 75 -5.23 1.04 9.61
CA THR A 75 -5.59 0.05 10.64
C THR A 75 -7.04 0.10 11.10
N ALA A 76 -7.64 1.30 11.16
CA ALA A 76 -9.05 1.48 11.54
C ALA A 76 -10.06 0.83 10.57
N LEU A 77 -9.67 0.57 9.32
CA LEU A 77 -10.51 -0.05 8.29
C LEU A 77 -10.25 -1.55 8.13
N CYS A 78 -9.22 -2.08 8.80
CA CYS A 78 -8.77 -3.46 8.64
C CYS A 78 -9.33 -4.38 9.74
N PRO A 79 -9.27 -5.71 9.56
CA PRO A 79 -9.59 -6.66 10.61
C PRO A 79 -8.77 -6.41 11.88
N LYS A 80 -9.36 -6.71 13.04
CA LYS A 80 -8.70 -6.53 14.35
C LYS A 80 -7.40 -7.32 14.51
N ARG A 81 -7.24 -8.42 13.77
CA ARG A 81 -6.06 -9.27 13.78
C ARG A 81 -5.51 -9.38 12.36
N ILE A 82 -4.27 -8.97 12.17
CA ILE A 82 -3.58 -9.06 10.88
C ILE A 82 -2.31 -9.90 11.08
N CYS A 83 -2.25 -11.04 10.39
CA CYS A 83 -1.04 -11.86 10.35
C CYS A 83 0.10 -11.12 9.65
N VAL A 84 1.25 -10.97 10.31
CA VAL A 84 2.44 -10.33 9.73
C VAL A 84 2.93 -11.05 8.48
N TYR A 85 2.77 -12.37 8.38
CA TYR A 85 3.20 -13.14 7.22
C TYR A 85 2.27 -12.98 6.01
N ALA A 86 0.97 -12.80 6.25
CA ALA A 86 0.02 -12.45 5.20
C ALA A 86 0.28 -11.02 4.70
N LEU A 87 0.57 -10.09 5.62
CA LEU A 87 0.94 -8.72 5.30
C LEU A 87 2.27 -8.66 4.53
N ASN A 88 3.29 -9.41 4.95
CA ASN A 88 4.58 -9.46 4.29
C ASN A 88 4.46 -9.97 2.84
N ALA A 89 3.61 -10.97 2.60
CA ALA A 89 3.43 -11.57 1.27
C ALA A 89 2.96 -10.57 0.20
N ILE A 90 2.21 -9.53 0.58
CA ILE A 90 1.67 -8.53 -0.36
C ILE A 90 2.54 -7.28 -0.51
N VAL A 91 3.65 -7.17 0.22
CA VAL A 91 4.54 -5.98 0.16
C VAL A 91 4.99 -5.66 -1.27
N PRO A 92 5.41 -6.64 -2.11
CA PRO A 92 5.81 -6.34 -3.50
C PRO A 92 4.67 -5.72 -4.34
N GLN A 93 3.44 -6.16 -4.13
CA GLN A 93 2.26 -5.68 -4.84
C GLN A 93 1.87 -4.27 -4.39
N ILE A 94 1.96 -3.98 -3.09
CA ILE A 94 1.75 -2.62 -2.57
C ILE A 94 2.81 -1.67 -3.12
N PHE A 95 4.08 -2.05 -3.05
CA PHE A 95 5.18 -1.27 -3.63
C PHE A 95 4.95 -0.99 -5.12
N THR A 96 4.59 -2.02 -5.89
CA THR A 96 4.33 -1.88 -7.33
C THR A 96 3.12 -0.98 -7.61
N ALA A 97 2.03 -1.11 -6.85
CA ALA A 97 0.88 -0.23 -6.99
C ALA A 97 1.24 1.23 -6.72
N THR A 98 2.03 1.50 -5.67
CA THR A 98 2.56 2.83 -5.35
C THR A 98 3.43 3.38 -6.47
N GLU A 99 4.35 2.59 -7.02
CA GLU A 99 5.20 3.02 -8.15
C GLU A 99 4.40 3.31 -9.42
N PHE A 100 3.36 2.51 -9.72
CA PHE A 100 2.46 2.81 -10.84
C PHE A 100 1.73 4.14 -10.64
N LEU A 101 1.21 4.37 -9.44
CA LEU A 101 0.57 5.62 -9.06
C LEU A 101 1.54 6.82 -9.21
N TYR A 102 2.78 6.68 -8.75
CA TYR A 102 3.82 7.70 -8.91
C TYR A 102 4.22 7.90 -10.37
N ALA A 103 4.20 6.86 -11.20
CA ALA A 103 4.44 6.98 -12.64
C ALA A 103 3.25 7.57 -13.42
N GLY A 104 2.08 7.77 -12.78
CA GLY A 104 0.84 8.14 -13.47
C GLY A 104 0.29 7.04 -14.37
N ALA A 105 0.68 5.79 -14.11
CA ALA A 105 0.16 4.62 -14.78
C ALA A 105 -1.03 4.04 -14.02
N ASP A 106 -1.90 3.30 -14.72
CA ASP A 106 -3.02 2.59 -14.08
C ASP A 106 -2.50 1.40 -13.25
N PRO A 107 -2.55 1.45 -11.90
CA PRO A 107 -2.01 0.40 -11.05
C PRO A 107 -2.76 -0.93 -11.18
N ASN A 108 -4.01 -0.92 -11.67
CA ASN A 108 -4.78 -2.15 -11.90
C ASN A 108 -4.33 -2.93 -13.15
N LYS A 109 -3.39 -2.37 -13.94
CA LYS A 109 -2.72 -3.09 -15.04
C LYS A 109 -1.53 -3.93 -14.58
N MET A 110 -1.19 -3.92 -13.29
CA MET A 110 -0.18 -4.81 -12.71
C MET A 110 -0.50 -6.28 -13.03
N ARG A 111 0.48 -7.01 -13.58
CA ARG A 111 0.30 -8.42 -13.98
C ARG A 111 0.22 -9.36 -12.79
N PHE A 112 1.10 -9.16 -11.81
CA PHE A 112 1.20 -10.01 -10.62
C PHE A 112 0.55 -9.32 -9.43
N LYS A 113 -0.78 -9.42 -9.33
CA LYS A 113 -1.56 -8.80 -8.26
C LYS A 113 -1.94 -9.71 -7.10
N ARG A 114 -1.57 -11.00 -7.18
CA ARG A 114 -1.84 -11.99 -6.13
C ARG A 114 -0.56 -12.43 -5.44
N ALA A 115 -0.67 -12.69 -4.14
CA ALA A 115 0.35 -13.37 -3.36
C ALA A 115 -0.31 -14.31 -2.36
N ALA A 116 0.40 -15.38 -2.01
CA ALA A 116 0.01 -16.28 -0.93
C ALA A 116 0.86 -15.98 0.31
N CYS A 117 0.29 -16.15 1.51
CA CYS A 117 1.08 -16.12 2.75
C CYS A 117 2.16 -17.22 2.74
N PHE A 118 3.12 -17.11 3.65
CA PHE A 118 4.29 -18.01 3.72
C PHE A 118 3.95 -19.50 3.95
N ASP A 119 2.77 -19.80 4.50
CA ASP A 119 2.38 -21.16 4.85
C ASP A 119 2.17 -21.97 3.56
N VAL A 120 2.81 -23.13 3.50
CA VAL A 120 2.86 -24.00 2.33
C VAL A 120 1.59 -24.85 2.17
N GLY A 121 0.70 -24.86 3.17
CA GLY A 121 -0.54 -25.62 3.16
C GLY A 121 -0.39 -27.05 3.65
N ILE A 122 -1.53 -27.68 3.98
CA ILE A 122 -1.59 -28.97 4.65
C ILE A 122 -0.91 -30.11 3.87
N GLU A 123 -1.05 -30.10 2.54
CA GLU A 123 -0.44 -31.09 1.65
C GLU A 123 1.10 -30.99 1.59
N CYS A 124 1.67 -29.91 2.13
CA CYS A 124 3.11 -29.64 2.16
C CYS A 124 3.66 -29.54 3.60
N GLY A 125 2.92 -30.04 4.59
CA GLY A 125 3.34 -30.01 6.01
C GLY A 125 3.11 -28.68 6.72
N GLY A 126 2.44 -27.74 6.07
CA GLY A 126 1.94 -26.50 6.65
C GLY A 126 0.56 -26.66 7.30
N TRP A 127 -0.04 -25.57 7.75
CA TRP A 127 -1.36 -25.61 8.39
C TRP A 127 -2.46 -25.15 7.45
N GLY A 128 -2.14 -24.25 6.52
CA GLY A 128 -3.13 -23.60 5.68
C GLY A 128 -2.53 -22.73 4.60
N ARG A 129 -3.39 -21.98 3.91
CA ARG A 129 -2.99 -21.06 2.87
C ARG A 129 -4.00 -19.93 2.76
N VAL A 130 -3.49 -18.71 2.64
CA VAL A 130 -4.28 -17.51 2.37
C VAL A 130 -3.73 -16.89 1.09
N VAL A 131 -4.60 -16.59 0.13
CA VAL A 131 -4.25 -15.87 -1.10
C VAL A 131 -4.93 -14.51 -1.05
N ILE A 132 -4.16 -13.46 -1.32
CA ILE A 132 -4.60 -12.07 -1.29
C ILE A 132 -4.42 -11.47 -2.68
N GLU A 133 -5.42 -10.74 -3.16
CA GLU A 133 -5.39 -9.97 -4.40
C GLU A 133 -5.37 -8.46 -4.11
N VAL A 134 -4.48 -7.74 -4.77
CA VAL A 134 -4.34 -6.28 -4.65
C VAL A 134 -5.02 -5.56 -5.83
N ARG A 135 -5.75 -4.49 -5.52
CA ARG A 135 -6.35 -3.55 -6.47
C ARG A 135 -6.31 -2.14 -5.92
N VAL A 136 -6.53 -1.14 -6.76
CA VAL A 136 -6.60 0.28 -6.36
C VAL A 136 -7.93 0.86 -6.76
N GLU A 137 -8.55 1.61 -5.85
CA GLU A 137 -9.81 2.32 -6.07
C GLU A 137 -9.68 3.81 -5.73
N ASP A 138 -10.57 4.59 -6.35
CA ASP A 138 -10.87 5.95 -5.91
C ASP A 138 -11.71 5.92 -4.64
N ARG A 139 -11.22 6.58 -3.59
CA ARG A 139 -11.96 6.86 -2.38
C ARG A 139 -13.07 7.85 -2.72
N LYS A 140 -14.32 7.37 -2.69
CA LYS A 140 -15.48 8.27 -2.71
C LYS A 140 -15.34 9.19 -1.49
N LYS A 141 -15.42 10.51 -1.72
CA LYS A 141 -15.56 11.47 -0.62
C LYS A 141 -16.78 11.04 0.21
N ALA A 142 -16.57 10.87 1.51
CA ALA A 142 -17.67 10.75 2.46
C ALA A 142 -18.49 12.02 2.46
#